data_AF-A0A060CFU0-F1
#
_entry.id   AF-A0A060CFU0-F1
#
_cell.length_a   1.000
_cell.length_b   1.000
_cell.length_c   1.000
_cell.angle_alpha   90.00
_cell.angle_beta   90.00
_cell.angle_gamma   90.00
#
_symmetry.space_group_name_H-M   'P 1'
#
loop_
_entity.id
_entity.type
_entity.pdbx_description
1 polymer ?
#
loop_
_entity_poly.entity_id
_entity_poly.type
_entity_poly.pdbx_seq_one_letter_code
_entity_poly.pdbx_strand_id
1 'polypeptide(L)'
;KDSVLHDVVWVIRKFRPDVIITRFSDYEYYGHGHHSASAILAMEAFEAAADPARFPEQLKYVGVWQAERLLFNSSTWFKPDLERF
;
A
#
# COMPACT_ATOMS: atom_id res chain seq x y z
N LYS A 1 5.37 11.15 8.66
CA LYS A 1 5.00 9.76 8.33
C LYS A 1 3.50 9.57 8.53
N ASP A 2 2.99 9.80 9.74
CA ASP A 2 1.60 9.51 10.09
C ASP A 2 0.55 10.28 9.28
N SER A 3 0.83 11.52 8.88
CA SER A 3 -0.06 12.31 7.99
C SER A 3 -0.24 11.66 6.62
N VAL A 4 0.84 11.15 6.02
CA VAL A 4 0.77 10.51 4.70
C VAL A 4 0.09 9.16 4.80
N LEU A 5 0.38 8.39 5.85
CA LEU A 5 -0.30 7.10 6.08
C LEU A 5 -1.81 7.29 6.30
N HIS A 6 -2.21 8.32 7.05
CA HIS A 6 -3.61 8.70 7.23
C HIS A 6 -4.31 8.89 5.87
N ASP A 7 -3.68 9.61 4.94
CA ASP A 7 -4.24 9.89 3.62
C ASP A 7 -4.37 8.63 2.74
N VAL A 8 -3.39 7.72 2.79
CA VAL A 8 -3.48 6.46 2.06
C VAL A 8 -4.60 5.57 2.62
N VAL A 9 -4.74 5.48 3.94
CA VAL A 9 -5.86 4.75 4.57
C VAL A 9 -7.20 5.35 4.17
N TRP A 10 -7.30 6.68 4.13
CA TRP A 10 -8.50 7.37 3.68
C TRP A 10 -8.88 6.97 2.24
N VAL A 11 -7.90 6.93 1.34
CA VAL A 11 -8.11 6.51 -0.04
C VAL A 11 -8.62 5.07 -0.11
N ILE A 12 -8.00 4.13 0.62
CA ILE A 12 -8.43 2.72 0.63
C ILE A 12 -9.86 2.59 1.14
N ARG A 13 -10.19 3.22 2.27
CA ARG A 13 -11.53 3.16 2.88
C ARG A 13 -12.61 3.78 2.01
N LYS A 14 -12.28 4.87 1.29
CA LYS A 14 -13.22 5.58 0.42
C LYS A 14 -13.41 4.89 -0.93
N PHE A 15 -12.33 4.38 -1.53
CA PHE A 15 -12.37 3.74 -2.85
C PHE A 15 -12.78 2.27 -2.79
N ARG A 16 -12.48 1.59 -1.68
CA ARG A 16 -12.80 0.17 -1.43
C ARG A 16 -12.25 -0.78 -2.51
N PRO A 17 -10.93 -0.78 -2.76
CA PRO A 17 -10.35 -1.67 -3.76
C PRO A 17 -10.34 -3.13 -3.29
N ASP A 18 -10.62 -4.07 -4.17
CA ASP A 18 -10.40 -5.50 -3.92
C ASP A 18 -8.89 -5.83 -3.96
N VAL A 19 -8.14 -5.18 -4.85
CA VAL A 19 -6.70 -5.42 -5.02
C VAL A 19 -5.93 -4.10 -5.02
N ILE A 20 -4.82 -4.09 -4.27
CA ILE A 20 -3.83 -3.01 -4.27
C ILE A 20 -2.56 -3.54 -4.93
N ILE A 21 -1.96 -2.74 -5.82
CA ILE A 21 -0.74 -3.11 -6.53
C ILE A 21 0.33 -2.04 -6.29
N THR A 22 1.45 -2.40 -5.68
CA THR A 22 2.62 -1.52 -5.58
C THR A 22 3.45 -1.61 -6.85
N ARG A 23 3.94 -0.46 -7.34
CA ARG A 23 4.86 -0.45 -8.49
C ARG A 23 6.32 -0.67 -8.11
N PHE A 24 6.66 -0.34 -6.88
CA PHE A 24 8.02 -0.41 -6.35
C PHE A 24 8.08 -1.38 -5.19
N SER A 25 9.28 -1.89 -4.90
CA SER A 25 9.49 -2.72 -3.72
C SER A 25 9.74 -1.88 -2.48
N ASP A 26 9.44 -2.47 -1.34
CA ASP A 26 9.86 -2.05 0.00
C ASP A 26 11.37 -2.21 0.25
N TYR A 27 12.06 -3.06 -0.53
CA TYR A 27 13.52 -3.17 -0.49
C TYR A 27 14.24 -1.97 -1.14
N GLU A 28 15.26 -1.43 -0.46
CA GLU A 28 16.09 -0.30 -0.94
C GLU A 28 16.82 -0.58 -2.26
N TYR A 29 17.08 -1.85 -2.58
CA TYR A 29 17.92 -2.24 -3.73
C TYR A 29 17.34 -1.78 -5.10
N TYR A 30 16.05 -1.48 -5.19
CA TYR A 30 15.35 -1.26 -6.47
C TYR A 30 14.91 0.20 -6.74
N GLY A 31 15.41 1.21 -6.01
CA GLY A 31 15.07 2.61 -6.33
C GLY A 31 15.55 3.72 -5.39
N HIS A 32 14.95 4.91 -5.54
CA HIS A 32 15.15 6.08 -4.68
C HIS A 32 14.20 6.03 -3.47
N GLY A 33 14.50 6.75 -2.38
CA GLY A 33 13.74 6.66 -1.12
C GLY A 33 12.22 6.88 -1.23
N HIS A 34 11.74 7.68 -2.19
CA HIS A 34 10.30 7.85 -2.44
C HIS A 34 9.60 6.57 -2.91
N HIS A 35 10.28 5.75 -3.71
CA HIS A 35 9.75 4.47 -4.19
C HIS A 35 9.53 3.50 -3.03
N SER A 36 10.56 3.30 -2.20
CA SER A 36 10.48 2.43 -1.01
C SER A 36 9.46 2.96 -0.01
N ALA A 37 9.43 4.29 0.22
CA ALA A 37 8.43 4.90 1.09
C ALA A 37 6.99 4.64 0.62
N SER A 38 6.72 4.70 -0.68
CA SER A 38 5.38 4.41 -1.23
C SER A 38 4.95 2.95 -1.02
N ALA A 39 5.88 2.01 -1.16
CA ALA A 39 5.62 0.59 -0.94
C ALA A 39 5.36 0.28 0.54
N ILE A 40 6.19 0.83 1.43
CA ILE A 40 6.02 0.72 2.89
C ILE A 40 4.68 1.30 3.33
N LEU A 41 4.31 2.49 2.82
CA LEU A 41 3.01 3.10 3.13
C LEU A 41 1.84 2.26 2.61
N ALA A 42 1.94 1.67 1.42
CA ALA A 42 0.89 0.80 0.90
C ALA A 42 0.70 -0.46 1.76
N MET A 43 1.80 -1.06 2.24
CA MET A 43 1.75 -2.20 3.17
C MET A 43 1.14 -1.82 4.52
N GLU A 44 1.59 -0.73 5.12
CA GLU A 44 1.05 -0.26 6.40
C GLU A 44 -0.43 0.14 6.27
N ALA A 45 -0.83 0.75 5.16
CA ALA A 45 -2.21 1.18 4.92
C ALA A 45 -3.14 0.01 4.60
N PHE A 46 -2.66 -1.05 3.95
CA PHE A 46 -3.44 -2.26 3.67
C PHE A 46 -4.00 -2.85 4.97
N GLU A 47 -3.16 -2.97 6.01
CA GLU A 47 -3.59 -3.43 7.34
C GLU A 47 -4.42 -2.35 8.07
N ALA A 48 -3.96 -1.10 8.09
CA ALA A 48 -4.60 -0.03 8.85
C ALA A 48 -5.99 0.36 8.33
N ALA A 49 -6.29 0.13 7.05
CA ALA A 49 -7.61 0.41 6.49
C ALA A 49 -8.71 -0.48 7.08
N ALA A 50 -8.37 -1.71 7.49
CA ALA A 50 -9.29 -2.65 8.11
C ALA A 50 -9.41 -2.50 9.63
N ASP A 51 -8.46 -1.82 10.28
CA ASP A 51 -8.43 -1.64 11.73
C ASP A 51 -9.24 -0.40 12.16
N PRO A 52 -10.36 -0.55 12.90
CA PRO A 52 -11.15 0.59 13.36
C PRO A 52 -10.45 1.45 14.43
N ALA A 53 -9.39 0.95 15.09
CA ALA A 53 -8.58 1.72 16.03
C ALA A 53 -7.58 2.64 15.32
N ARG A 54 -7.30 2.41 14.03
CA ARG A 54 -6.41 3.25 13.21
C ARG A 54 -7.22 4.36 12.55
N PHE A 55 -6.87 5.61 12.84
CA PHE A 55 -7.55 6.80 12.31
C PHE A 55 -9.07 6.77 12.53
N PRO A 56 -9.55 6.61 13.77
CA PRO A 56 -10.98 6.47 14.08
C PRO A 56 -11.79 7.72 13.71
N GLU A 57 -11.16 8.89 13.63
CA GLU A 57 -11.77 10.14 13.18
C GLU A 57 -12.32 10.07 11.74
N GLN A 58 -11.71 9.24 10.88
CA GLN A 58 -12.18 9.00 9.52
C GLN A 58 -13.51 8.26 9.50
N LEU A 59 -13.79 7.45 10.53
CA LEU A 59 -14.98 6.58 10.60
C LEU A 59 -16.30 7.36 10.73
N LYS A 60 -16.22 8.68 10.92
CA LYS A 60 -17.37 9.59 10.79
C LYS A 60 -17.85 9.72 9.34
N TYR A 61 -17.02 9.38 8.36
CA TYR A 61 -17.25 9.62 6.93
C TYR A 61 -17.15 8.37 6.07
N VAL A 62 -16.33 7.39 6.47
CA VAL A 62 -16.08 6.15 5.74
C VAL A 62 -16.12 4.95 6.69
N GLY A 63 -16.34 3.74 6.17
CA GLY A 63 -16.18 2.51 6.96
C GLY A 63 -14.75 1.96 6.90
N VAL A 64 -14.43 0.99 7.74
CA VAL A 64 -13.23 0.15 7.53
C VAL A 64 -13.33 -0.61 6.21
N TRP A 65 -12.18 -0.95 5.64
CA TRP A 65 -12.10 -1.74 4.43
C TRP A 65 -10.85 -2.62 4.42
N GLN A 66 -11.03 -3.92 4.21
CA GLN A 66 -9.95 -4.88 3.97
C GLN A 66 -9.90 -5.18 2.48
N ALA A 67 -8.85 -4.73 1.80
CA ALA A 67 -8.58 -5.19 0.44
C ALA A 67 -8.22 -6.70 0.48
N GLU A 68 -8.58 -7.46 -0.54
CA GLU A 68 -8.35 -8.90 -0.58
C GLU A 68 -6.88 -9.24 -0.76
N ARG A 69 -6.15 -8.44 -1.53
CA ARG A 69 -4.75 -8.69 -1.88
C ARG A 69 -3.94 -7.40 -1.99
N LEU A 70 -2.69 -7.49 -1.56
CA LEU A 70 -1.62 -6.56 -1.87
C LEU A 70 -0.59 -7.28 -2.74
N LEU A 71 -0.36 -6.79 -3.95
CA LEU A 71 0.53 -7.40 -4.94
C LEU A 71 1.63 -6.44 -5.34
N PHE A 72 2.77 -6.99 -5.78
CA PHE A 72 3.86 -6.21 -6.33
C PHE A 72 3.92 -6.39 -7.85
N ASN A 73 3.81 -5.28 -8.59
CA ASN A 73 4.04 -5.25 -10.04
C ASN A 73 5.55 -5.22 -10.33
N SER A 74 6.15 -6.41 -10.25
CA SER A 74 7.55 -6.66 -10.60
C SER A 74 7.80 -6.44 -12.10
N SER A 75 9.06 -6.25 -12.47
CA SER A 75 9.47 -6.20 -13.88
C SER A 75 10.89 -6.72 -14.06
N THR A 76 11.23 -7.13 -15.28
CA THR A 76 12.58 -7.54 -15.66
C THR A 76 13.62 -6.44 -15.49
N TRP A 77 13.18 -5.18 -15.43
CA TRP A 77 14.02 -4.03 -15.10
C TRP A 77 14.59 -4.09 -13.67
N PHE A 78 13.81 -4.63 -12.73
CA PHE A 78 14.22 -4.81 -11.35
C PHE A 78 14.74 -6.23 -11.10
N LYS A 79 14.12 -7.25 -11.70
CA LYS A 79 14.50 -8.65 -11.56
C LYS A 79 14.82 -9.25 -12.94
N PRO A 80 16.07 -9.15 -13.43
CA PRO A 80 16.43 -9.60 -14.77
C PRO A 80 16.19 -11.09 -15.02
N ASP A 81 16.10 -11.90 -13.96
CA ASP A 81 15.85 -13.34 -13.97
C ASP A 81 14.37 -13.73 -13.86
N LEU A 82 13.44 -12.76 -13.82
CA LEU A 82 12.01 -12.99 -13.66
C LEU A 82 11.39 -13.89 -14.76
N GLU A 83 12.00 -13.98 -15.94
CA GLU A 83 11.53 -14.83 -17.05
C GLU A 83 12.11 -16.25 -17.04
N ARG A 84 13.04 -16.57 -16.13
CA ARG A 84 13.62 -17.90 -16.01
C ARG A 84 12.70 -18.79 -15.15
N PHE A 85 11.61 -19.25 -15.76
CA PHE A 85 10.81 -20.37 -15.27
C PHE A 85 11.25 -21.68 -15.92
#